data_AF-A0A3C0N1A2-F1
#
_entry.id   AF-A0A3C0N1A2-F1
#
_cell.length_a   1.000
_cell.length_b   1.000
_cell.length_c   1.000
_cell.angle_alpha   90.00
_cell.angle_beta   90.00
_cell.angle_gamma   90.00
#
_symmetry.space_group_name_H-M   'P 1'
#
loop_
_entity.id
_entity.type
_entity.pdbx_description
1 polymer ?
#
loop_
_entity_poly.entity_id
_entity_poly.type
_entity_poly.pdbx_seq_one_letter_code
_entity_poly.pdbx_strand_id
1 'polypeptide(L)'
;TITSGGGDITLTGNSSNDVGIDVSNTIASGGGKITLTTGSDIDTSRGTLDASSTTDNGGAIALNATGNITTANINSSGGLNAGSISLISQGGAIATTAGLLNALGGNNGGNITIQAPGN
;
A
#
# COMPACT_ATOMS: atom_id res chain seq x y z
N THR A 1 11.48 -10.38 -3.40
CA THR A 1 10.19 -10.49 -2.70
C THR A 1 10.41 -10.42 -1.20
N ILE A 2 9.57 -9.68 -0.47
CA ILE A 2 9.53 -9.66 1.00
C ILE A 2 8.23 -10.34 1.44
N THR A 3 8.27 -11.27 2.40
CA THR A 3 7.07 -11.96 2.90
C THR A 3 7.08 -12.12 4.42
N SER A 4 5.92 -12.01 5.07
CA SER A 4 5.79 -12.18 6.54
C SER A 4 4.86 -13.32 6.98
N GLY A 5 4.08 -13.93 6.09
CA GLY A 5 3.24 -15.10 6.40
C GLY A 5 2.15 -14.84 7.45
N GLY A 6 1.54 -13.64 7.42
CA GLY A 6 0.50 -13.19 8.35
C GLY A 6 0.95 -12.05 9.26
N GLY A 7 2.26 -11.80 9.38
CA GLY A 7 2.81 -10.70 10.16
C GLY A 7 2.70 -9.34 9.46
N ASP A 8 2.78 -8.25 10.23
CA ASP A 8 2.83 -6.91 9.65
C ASP A 8 4.20 -6.61 9.01
N ILE A 9 4.17 -5.89 7.90
CA ILE A 9 5.36 -5.38 7.21
C ILE A 9 5.34 -3.85 7.31
N THR A 10 6.39 -3.27 7.87
CA THR A 10 6.56 -1.81 7.95
C THR A 10 7.90 -1.42 7.32
N LEU A 11 7.85 -0.51 6.35
CA LEU A 11 9.01 0.13 5.75
C LEU A 11 8.99 1.62 6.08
N THR A 12 10.09 2.11 6.64
CA THR A 12 10.27 3.53 6.96
C THR A 12 11.44 4.08 6.16
N GLY A 13 11.15 4.93 5.17
CA GLY A 13 12.17 5.66 4.41
C GLY A 13 12.57 6.92 5.17
N ASN A 14 13.84 7.03 5.54
CA ASN A 14 14.40 8.18 6.26
C ASN A 14 15.04 9.23 5.32
N SER A 15 15.04 9.00 4.00
CA SER A 15 15.46 10.02 3.05
C SER A 15 14.52 11.22 3.11
N SER A 16 15.09 12.41 2.92
CA SER A 16 14.37 13.67 2.69
C SER A 16 14.54 14.17 1.25
N ASN A 17 15.25 13.42 0.39
CA ASN A 17 15.54 13.77 -1.00
C ASN A 17 15.16 12.61 -1.95
N ASP A 18 14.60 12.96 -3.12
CA ASP A 18 14.10 12.07 -4.19
C ASP A 18 13.09 11.00 -3.71
N VAL A 19 13.39 9.72 -3.95
CA VAL A 19 12.53 8.58 -3.62
C VAL A 19 13.00 7.99 -2.31
N GLY A 20 12.16 8.10 -1.27
CA GLY A 20 12.45 7.55 0.05
C GLY A 20 12.18 6.06 0.17
N ILE A 21 11.23 5.55 -0.63
CA ILE A 21 10.90 4.12 -0.72
C ILE A 21 10.67 3.76 -2.20
N ASP A 22 11.51 2.88 -2.75
CA ASP A 22 11.34 2.26 -4.08
C ASP A 22 11.08 0.75 -3.90
N VAL A 23 9.90 0.30 -4.33
CA VAL A 23 9.50 -1.10 -4.34
C VAL A 23 9.37 -1.59 -5.78
N SER A 24 10.38 -2.34 -6.21
CA SER A 24 10.48 -2.92 -7.56
C SER A 24 10.03 -4.39 -7.67
N ASN A 25 9.59 -4.99 -6.57
CA ASN A 25 9.19 -6.40 -6.48
C ASN A 25 7.96 -6.55 -5.56
N THR A 26 7.46 -7.77 -5.38
CA THR A 26 6.33 -8.02 -4.47
C THR A 26 6.73 -7.93 -2.99
N ILE A 27 5.90 -7.24 -2.20
CA ILE A 27 5.84 -7.30 -0.74
C ILE A 27 4.51 -7.96 -0.38
N ALA A 28 4.54 -9.13 0.27
CA ALA A 28 3.35 -9.89 0.60
C ALA A 28 3.25 -10.20 2.10
N SER A 29 2.21 -9.72 2.77
CA SER A 29 2.03 -9.95 4.21
C SER A 29 1.09 -11.12 4.55
N GLY A 30 0.31 -11.63 3.59
CA GLY A 30 -0.59 -12.77 3.82
C GLY A 30 -1.68 -12.49 4.86
N GLY A 31 -2.36 -11.35 4.77
CA GLY A 31 -3.37 -10.89 5.72
C GLY A 31 -2.85 -9.94 6.81
N GLY A 32 -1.53 -9.85 7.00
CA GLY A 32 -0.92 -8.83 7.87
C GLY A 32 -0.98 -7.43 7.24
N LYS A 33 -0.80 -6.37 8.03
CA LYS A 33 -0.77 -4.99 7.50
C LYS A 33 0.50 -4.73 6.69
N ILE A 34 0.41 -3.91 5.64
CA ILE A 34 1.58 -3.30 4.98
C ILE A 34 1.56 -1.79 5.22
N THR A 35 2.63 -1.24 5.79
CA THR A 35 2.77 0.21 6.02
C THR A 35 4.08 0.71 5.40
N LEU A 36 4.00 1.71 4.51
CA LEU A 36 5.14 2.42 3.95
C LEU A 36 5.03 3.89 4.36
N THR A 37 6.05 4.40 5.04
CA THR A 37 6.08 5.79 5.51
C THR A 37 7.41 6.45 5.18
N THR A 38 7.40 7.65 4.58
CA THR A 38 8.63 8.41 4.34
C THR A 38 8.40 9.91 4.25
N GLY A 39 9.46 10.68 4.52
CA GLY A 39 9.52 12.13 4.30
C GLY A 39 9.92 12.53 2.87
N SER A 40 9.72 11.66 1.89
CA SER A 40 10.04 11.85 0.46
C SER A 40 9.00 11.14 -0.42
N ASP A 41 9.33 10.79 -1.66
CA ASP A 41 8.43 10.06 -2.55
C ASP A 41 8.35 8.56 -2.20
N ILE A 42 7.18 7.95 -2.44
CA ILE A 42 6.99 6.50 -2.49
C ILE A 42 6.77 6.09 -3.95
N ASP A 43 7.63 5.22 -4.47
CA ASP A 43 7.44 4.59 -5.77
C ASP A 43 7.26 3.07 -5.61
N THR A 44 6.07 2.58 -5.94
CA THR A 44 5.74 1.15 -6.04
C THR A 44 5.22 0.80 -7.44
N SER A 45 5.46 1.66 -8.44
CA SER A 45 4.99 1.53 -9.82
C SER A 45 5.52 0.28 -10.54
N ARG A 46 6.62 -0.29 -10.04
CA ARG A 46 7.25 -1.50 -10.57
C ARG A 46 6.99 -2.75 -9.71
N GLY A 47 6.39 -2.56 -8.55
CA GLY A 47 6.18 -3.59 -7.53
C GLY A 47 4.72 -3.94 -7.32
N THR A 48 4.46 -4.78 -6.33
CA THR A 48 3.10 -5.10 -5.87
C THR A 48 3.08 -5.17 -4.36
N LEU A 49 2.07 -4.55 -3.75
CA LEU A 49 1.81 -4.66 -2.33
C LEU A 49 0.63 -5.60 -2.14
N ASP A 50 0.84 -6.73 -1.50
CA ASP A 50 -0.15 -7.78 -1.34
C ASP A 50 -0.36 -8.14 0.13
N ALA A 51 -1.37 -7.53 0.72
CA ALA A 51 -1.84 -7.87 2.05
C ALA A 51 -3.04 -8.82 2.03
N SER A 52 -3.33 -9.47 0.90
CA SER A 52 -4.51 -10.30 0.82
C SER A 52 -4.43 -11.57 1.66
N SER A 53 -5.60 -12.07 2.04
CA SER A 53 -5.78 -13.42 2.58
C SER A 53 -6.94 -14.09 1.87
N THR A 54 -6.79 -15.36 1.50
CA THR A 54 -7.82 -16.13 0.79
C THR A 54 -8.85 -16.76 1.73
N THR A 55 -8.46 -17.04 2.98
CA THR A 55 -9.30 -17.71 3.98
C THR A 55 -9.80 -16.77 5.07
N ASP A 56 -9.08 -15.67 5.31
CA ASP A 56 -9.33 -14.76 6.44
C ASP A 56 -9.56 -13.33 5.96
N ASN A 57 -9.41 -12.37 6.86
CA ASN A 57 -9.44 -10.95 6.52
C ASN A 57 -8.17 -10.57 5.73
N GLY A 58 -8.33 -9.70 4.74
CA GLY A 58 -7.21 -9.01 4.12
C GLY A 58 -6.61 -7.99 5.11
N GLY A 59 -5.30 -7.80 5.02
CA GLY A 59 -4.59 -6.81 5.82
C GLY A 59 -4.67 -5.43 5.19
N ALA A 60 -4.72 -4.38 6.03
CA ALA A 60 -4.75 -3.01 5.53
C ALA A 60 -3.42 -2.62 4.87
N ILE A 61 -3.49 -1.75 3.86
CA ILE A 61 -2.31 -1.18 3.20
C ILE A 61 -2.34 0.33 3.36
N ALA A 62 -1.29 0.90 3.95
CA ALA A 62 -1.17 2.33 4.21
C ALA A 62 0.15 2.89 3.66
N LEU A 63 0.06 3.84 2.73
CA LEU A 63 1.19 4.59 2.19
C LEU A 63 1.08 6.04 2.64
N ASN A 64 2.11 6.54 3.29
CA ASN A 64 2.20 7.91 3.79
C ASN A 64 3.51 8.56 3.34
N ALA A 65 3.40 9.53 2.46
CA ALA A 65 4.52 10.27 1.88
C ALA A 65 4.32 11.77 2.04
N THR A 66 5.38 12.51 2.35
CA THR A 66 5.32 13.96 2.21
C THR A 66 5.35 14.38 0.74
N GLY A 67 6.08 13.63 -0.10
CA GLY A 67 6.16 13.80 -1.54
C GLY A 67 5.14 12.94 -2.30
N ASN A 68 5.42 12.65 -3.56
CA ASN A 68 4.52 11.90 -4.45
C ASN A 68 4.34 10.45 -4.01
N ILE A 69 3.19 9.88 -4.39
CA ILE A 69 2.96 8.43 -4.31
C ILE A 69 2.64 7.92 -5.71
N THR A 70 3.48 7.04 -6.24
CA THR A 70 3.20 6.31 -7.48
C THR A 70 3.05 4.83 -7.17
N THR A 71 1.96 4.22 -7.62
CA THR A 71 1.68 2.80 -7.33
C THR A 71 1.25 2.03 -8.56
N ALA A 72 1.60 0.74 -8.59
CA ALA A 72 0.96 -0.25 -9.42
C ALA A 72 -0.10 -1.01 -8.61
N ASN A 73 0.01 -2.34 -8.53
CA ASN A 73 -0.99 -3.17 -7.87
C ASN A 73 -0.90 -3.10 -6.35
N ILE A 74 -2.04 -2.82 -5.72
CA ILE A 74 -2.23 -2.85 -4.27
C ILE A 74 -3.41 -3.77 -3.98
N ASN A 75 -3.16 -4.86 -3.27
CA ASN A 75 -4.15 -5.88 -2.97
C ASN A 75 -4.35 -6.04 -1.46
N SER A 76 -5.50 -5.62 -0.97
CA SER A 76 -5.94 -5.73 0.42
C SER A 76 -7.14 -6.68 0.56
N SER A 77 -7.41 -7.50 -0.46
CA SER A 77 -8.60 -8.36 -0.49
C SER A 77 -8.61 -9.41 0.62
N GLY A 78 -9.80 -9.77 1.09
CA GLY A 78 -9.98 -10.83 2.09
C GLY A 78 -11.00 -11.88 1.65
N GLY A 79 -10.76 -13.14 1.97
CA GLY A 79 -11.77 -14.20 1.89
C GLY A 79 -13.00 -13.89 2.74
N LEU A 80 -12.79 -13.22 3.89
CA LEU A 80 -13.84 -12.70 4.76
C LEU A 80 -14.06 -11.20 4.54
N ASN A 81 -13.32 -10.35 5.24
CA ASN A 81 -13.40 -8.89 5.07
C ASN A 81 -12.11 -8.39 4.41
N ALA A 82 -12.19 -7.44 3.48
CA ALA A 82 -10.99 -6.80 2.98
C ALA A 82 -10.38 -5.85 4.02
N GLY A 83 -9.08 -5.61 3.90
CA GLY A 83 -8.44 -4.48 4.55
C GLY A 83 -8.72 -3.18 3.77
N SER A 84 -8.48 -2.06 4.44
CA SER A 84 -8.54 -0.74 3.81
C SER A 84 -7.25 -0.42 3.06
N ILE A 85 -7.35 0.35 1.98
CA ILE A 85 -6.23 0.95 1.28
C ILE A 85 -6.23 2.46 1.55
N SER A 86 -5.14 2.99 2.08
CA SER A 86 -4.97 4.41 2.35
C SER A 86 -3.71 4.95 1.70
N LEU A 87 -3.87 5.87 0.75
CA LEU A 87 -2.79 6.58 0.08
C LEU A 87 -2.88 8.05 0.47
N ILE A 88 -1.88 8.56 1.19
CA ILE A 88 -1.85 9.94 1.66
C ILE A 88 -0.52 10.56 1.25
N SER A 89 -0.58 11.50 0.30
CA SER A 89 0.54 12.37 -0.08
C SER A 89 0.30 13.75 0.51
N GLN A 90 1.20 14.26 1.36
CA GLN A 90 0.94 15.54 2.04
C GLN A 90 1.20 16.76 1.15
N GLY A 91 2.16 16.69 0.24
CA GLY A 91 2.56 17.80 -0.62
C GLY A 91 2.84 17.41 -2.07
N GLY A 92 2.50 16.19 -2.48
CA GLY A 92 2.69 15.70 -3.84
C GLY A 92 1.41 15.13 -4.45
N ALA A 93 1.53 14.61 -5.67
CA ALA A 93 0.44 13.94 -6.37
C ALA A 93 0.37 12.45 -6.00
N ILE A 94 -0.78 11.83 -6.26
CA ILE A 94 -0.97 10.39 -6.18
C ILE A 94 -1.30 9.86 -7.57
N ALA A 95 -0.51 8.91 -8.06
CA ALA A 95 -0.70 8.24 -9.34
C ALA A 95 -0.84 6.73 -9.14
N THR A 96 -1.99 6.18 -9.51
CA THR A 96 -2.31 4.74 -9.39
C THR A 96 -2.59 4.08 -10.75
N THR A 97 -2.15 4.71 -11.83
CA THR A 97 -2.50 4.34 -13.22
C THR A 97 -1.83 3.05 -13.71
N ALA A 98 -0.80 2.57 -13.01
CA ALA A 98 -0.04 1.39 -13.41
C ALA A 98 -0.64 0.05 -12.92
N GLY A 99 -1.73 0.08 -12.15
CA GLY A 99 -2.34 -1.14 -11.62
C GLY A 99 -3.71 -0.93 -10.98
N LEU A 100 -4.12 -1.91 -10.16
CA LEU A 100 -5.40 -1.91 -9.47
C LEU A 100 -5.25 -1.70 -7.97
N LEU A 101 -6.22 -0.99 -7.38
CA LEU A 101 -6.44 -0.97 -5.94
C LEU A 101 -7.57 -1.95 -5.63
N ASN A 102 -7.23 -3.13 -5.10
CA ASN A 102 -8.19 -4.20 -4.81
C ASN A 102 -8.48 -4.28 -3.31
N ALA A 103 -9.70 -3.91 -2.91
CA ALA A 103 -10.21 -4.04 -1.55
C ALA A 103 -11.49 -4.89 -1.50
N LEU A 104 -11.56 -5.95 -2.31
CA LEU A 104 -12.69 -6.87 -2.33
C LEU A 104 -12.69 -7.80 -1.11
N GLY A 105 -13.82 -7.91 -0.43
CA GLY A 105 -14.01 -8.89 0.65
C GLY A 105 -15.20 -9.79 0.37
N GLY A 106 -15.13 -11.05 0.80
CA GLY A 106 -16.24 -12.00 0.65
C GLY A 106 -17.51 -11.58 1.39
N ASN A 107 -17.37 -10.96 2.56
CA ASN A 107 -18.45 -10.41 3.38
C ASN A 107 -18.55 -8.89 3.22
N ASN A 108 -17.44 -8.17 3.40
CA ASN A 108 -17.39 -6.72 3.35
C ASN A 108 -16.17 -6.23 2.58
N GLY A 109 -16.38 -5.32 1.62
CA GLY A 109 -15.30 -4.59 0.96
C GLY A 109 -14.60 -3.60 1.90
N GLY A 110 -13.38 -3.22 1.54
CA GLY A 110 -12.54 -2.30 2.29
C GLY A 110 -12.63 -0.88 1.73
N ASN A 111 -12.40 0.10 2.59
CA ASN A 111 -12.36 1.49 2.16
C ASN A 111 -11.09 1.76 1.34
N ILE A 112 -11.23 2.51 0.26
CA ILE A 112 -10.10 3.07 -0.49
C ILE A 112 -10.11 4.57 -0.26
N THR A 113 -9.07 5.07 0.39
CA THR A 113 -8.88 6.50 0.68
C THR A 113 -7.66 7.01 -0.09
N ILE A 114 -7.85 8.07 -0.86
CA ILE A 114 -6.80 8.73 -1.65
C ILE A 114 -6.84 10.21 -1.30
N GLN A 115 -5.78 10.74 -0.70
CA GLN A 115 -5.72 12.12 -0.23
C GLN A 115 -4.41 12.77 -0.65
N ALA A 116 -4.50 13.84 -1.44
CA ALA A 116 -3.39 14.70 -1.83
C ALA A 116 -3.74 16.18 -1.51
N PRO A 117 -3.94 16.55 -0.23
CA PRO A 117 -4.46 17.87 0.12
C PRO A 117 -3.52 19.04 -0.19
N GLY A 118 -2.22 18.77 -0.38
CA GLY A 118 -1.22 19.79 -0.70
C GLY A 118 -0.94 19.97 -2.19
N ASN A 119 -1.68 19.30 -3.08
CA ASN A 119 -1.54 19.39 -4.53
C ASN A 119 -2.74 20.06 -5.20
#